data_AF-A0A1F7L5A8-F1
#
_entry.id   AF-A0A1F7L5A8-F1
#
_cell.length_a   1.000
_cell.length_b   1.000
_cell.length_c   1.000
_cell.angle_alpha   90.00
_cell.angle_beta   90.00
_cell.angle_gamma   90.00
#
_symmetry.space_group_name_H-M   'P 1'
#
loop_
_entity.id
_entity.type
_entity.pdbx_description
1 polymer ?
#
loop_
_entity_poly.entity_id
_entity_poly.type
_entity_poly.pdbx_seq_one_letter_code
_entity_poly.pdbx_strand_id
1 'polypeptide(L)'
;MLVALILGSIIGGWASLSESATIGALGAVLLTWLRGALSLQRVHEVVVRTTITTAMIFLIFVGATTFSLMFRLLGGVEAFTGALAALRLGPWGTLIVVLLVIFVLGCFLDWIEIVLISFTIFRPVLDALDFSAYIGRPYVAFGWITILVALTLQSSFLTPPFGFALFLVRGSAPPGVRMAHLYRGIVPFVLIQVFVITCVAIFPSIATWLPDQLLNLEATRGVKVRE
;
A
#
# COMPACT_ATOMS: atom_id res chain seq x y z
N MET A 1 -23.02 -1.41 0.67
CA MET A 1 -23.31 -2.81 1.01
C MET A 1 -22.16 -3.74 0.65
N LEU A 2 -21.65 -3.77 -0.59
CA LEU A 2 -20.50 -4.61 -0.96
C LEU A 2 -19.23 -4.33 -0.13
N VAL A 3 -18.90 -3.05 0.10
CA VAL A 3 -17.73 -2.67 0.91
C VAL A 3 -17.82 -3.21 2.34
N ALA A 4 -18.99 -3.12 2.96
CA ALA A 4 -19.21 -3.65 4.31
C ALA A 4 -19.13 -5.18 4.36
N LEU A 5 -19.61 -5.86 3.31
CA LEU A 5 -19.54 -7.32 3.19
C LEU A 5 -18.08 -7.79 3.07
N ILE A 6 -17.28 -7.14 2.22
CA ILE A 6 -15.86 -7.47 1.99
C ILE A 6 -15.02 -7.13 3.22
N LEU A 7 -15.18 -5.92 3.79
CA LEU A 7 -14.44 -5.54 4.99
C LEU A 7 -14.86 -6.40 6.19
N GLY A 8 -16.16 -6.71 6.31
CA GLY A 8 -16.68 -7.59 7.34
C GLY A 8 -16.17 -9.03 7.24
N SER A 9 -16.04 -9.59 6.03
CA SER A 9 -15.52 -10.94 5.83
C SER A 9 -14.02 -11.06 6.15
N ILE A 10 -13.25 -10.00 5.86
CA ILE A 10 -11.83 -9.92 6.21
C ILE A 10 -11.65 -9.76 7.72
N ILE A 11 -12.32 -8.77 8.32
CA ILE A 11 -12.18 -8.48 9.75
C ILE A 11 -12.76 -9.60 10.61
N GLY A 12 -13.86 -10.22 10.18
CA GLY A 12 -14.47 -11.36 10.86
C GLY A 12 -13.67 -12.66 10.72
N GLY A 13 -12.60 -12.69 9.91
CA GLY A 13 -11.79 -13.88 9.67
C GLY A 13 -12.51 -15.00 8.91
N TRP A 14 -13.67 -14.71 8.31
CA TRP A 14 -14.49 -15.70 7.59
C TRP A 14 -13.97 -15.97 6.18
N ALA A 15 -13.22 -15.02 5.62
CA ALA A 15 -12.66 -15.12 4.29
C ALA A 15 -11.27 -14.47 4.25
N SER A 16 -10.32 -15.17 3.65
CA SER A 16 -9.02 -14.62 3.26
C SER A 16 -9.17 -13.51 2.21
N LEU A 17 -8.07 -12.81 1.87
CA LEU A 17 -8.09 -11.73 0.87
C LEU A 17 -8.62 -12.22 -0.49
N SER A 18 -8.22 -13.40 -0.93
CA SER A 18 -8.64 -14.01 -2.20
C SER A 18 -10.11 -14.46 -2.17
N GLU A 19 -10.56 -15.03 -1.06
CA GLU A 19 -11.96 -15.41 -0.86
C GLU A 19 -12.88 -14.18 -0.79
N SER A 20 -12.44 -13.12 -0.11
CA SER A 20 -13.17 -11.84 -0.03
C SER A 20 -13.27 -11.15 -1.39
N ALA A 21 -12.23 -11.22 -2.23
CA ALA A 21 -12.30 -10.75 -3.61
C ALA A 21 -13.35 -11.52 -4.44
N THR A 22 -13.44 -12.84 -4.24
CA THR A 22 -14.45 -13.68 -4.90
C THR A 22 -15.86 -13.30 -4.48
N ILE A 23 -16.08 -13.07 -3.18
CA ILE A 23 -17.37 -12.58 -2.64
C ILE A 23 -17.75 -11.23 -3.27
N GLY A 24 -16.80 -10.32 -3.42
CA GLY A 24 -17.00 -9.04 -4.11
C GLY A 24 -17.40 -9.20 -5.59
N ALA A 25 -16.70 -10.08 -6.31
CA ALA A 25 -16.98 -10.37 -7.72
C ALA A 25 -18.36 -11.01 -7.93
N LEU A 26 -18.70 -12.02 -7.12
CA LEU A 26 -20.03 -12.64 -7.13
C LEU A 26 -21.13 -11.64 -6.79
N GLY A 27 -20.90 -10.78 -5.79
CA GLY A 27 -21.83 -9.71 -5.42
C GLY A 27 -22.06 -8.71 -6.56
N ALA A 28 -21.01 -8.34 -7.31
CA ALA A 28 -21.12 -7.46 -8.47
C ALA A 28 -21.90 -8.11 -9.62
N VAL A 29 -21.65 -9.39 -9.92
CA VAL A 29 -22.40 -10.16 -10.92
C VAL A 29 -23.88 -10.25 -10.54
N LEU A 30 -24.17 -10.59 -9.28
CA LEU A 30 -25.54 -10.68 -8.77
C LEU A 30 -26.28 -9.35 -8.88
N LEU A 31 -25.66 -8.24 -8.48
CA LEU A 31 -26.25 -6.91 -8.61
C LEU A 31 -26.50 -6.51 -10.07
N THR A 32 -25.59 -6.87 -10.97
CA THR A 32 -25.73 -6.60 -12.40
C THR A 32 -26.87 -7.41 -13.02
N TRP A 33 -27.02 -8.67 -12.59
CA TRP A 33 -28.12 -9.54 -12.98
C TRP A 33 -29.47 -9.03 -12.46
N LEU A 34 -29.57 -8.68 -11.17
CA LEU A 34 -30.79 -8.11 -10.57
C LEU A 34 -31.22 -6.79 -11.22
N ARG A 35 -30.26 -6.01 -11.76
CA ARG A 35 -30.53 -4.77 -12.50
C ARG A 35 -30.92 -5.00 -13.97
N GLY A 36 -31.03 -6.25 -14.43
CA GLY A 36 -31.30 -6.57 -15.84
C GLY A 36 -30.18 -6.11 -16.78
N ALA A 37 -29.00 -5.82 -16.24
CA ALA A 37 -27.89 -5.22 -16.97
C ALA A 37 -26.85 -6.26 -17.41
N LEU A 38 -27.12 -7.55 -17.25
CA LEU A 38 -26.22 -8.62 -17.65
C LEU A 38 -26.40 -8.93 -19.14
N SER A 39 -25.35 -8.74 -19.93
CA SER A 39 -25.32 -9.16 -21.33
C SER A 39 -23.99 -9.82 -21.67
N LEU A 40 -24.00 -10.77 -22.61
CA LEU A 40 -22.79 -11.48 -23.03
C LEU A 40 -21.73 -10.51 -23.60
N GLN A 41 -22.17 -9.46 -24.27
CA GLN A 41 -21.29 -8.38 -24.76
C GLN A 41 -20.60 -7.64 -23.61
N ARG A 42 -21.32 -7.28 -22.55
CA ARG A 42 -20.75 -6.61 -21.37
C ARG A 42 -19.77 -7.53 -20.62
N VAL A 43 -20.10 -8.82 -20.50
CA VAL A 43 -19.20 -9.80 -19.89
C VAL A 43 -17.90 -9.88 -20.68
N HIS A 44 -17.98 -10.02 -22.02
CA HIS A 44 -16.80 -10.06 -22.88
C HIS A 44 -15.97 -8.77 -22.76
N GLU A 45 -16.59 -7.60 -22.78
CA GLU A 45 -15.90 -6.32 -22.61
C GLU A 45 -15.16 -6.22 -21.27
N VAL A 46 -15.80 -6.62 -20.17
CA VAL A 46 -15.19 -6.62 -18.83
C VAL A 46 -14.02 -7.61 -18.77
N VAL A 47 -14.15 -8.80 -19.35
CA VAL A 47 -13.08 -9.81 -19.39
C VAL A 47 -11.87 -9.30 -20.17
N VAL A 48 -12.09 -8.67 -21.34
CA VAL A 48 -11.00 -8.10 -22.14
C VAL A 48 -10.29 -6.97 -21.38
N ARG A 49 -11.05 -6.03 -20.81
CA ARG A 49 -10.47 -4.93 -20.01
C ARG A 49 -9.68 -5.46 -18.82
N THR A 50 -10.23 -6.43 -18.09
CA THR A 50 -9.57 -7.05 -16.93
C THR A 50 -8.29 -7.77 -17.35
N THR A 51 -8.32 -8.51 -18.46
CA THR A 51 -7.14 -9.19 -19.01
C THR A 51 -6.02 -8.22 -19.36
N ILE A 52 -6.35 -7.11 -20.03
CA ILE A 52 -5.36 -6.09 -20.41
C ILE A 52 -4.70 -5.48 -19.16
N THR A 53 -5.50 -5.05 -18.18
CA THR A 53 -4.97 -4.50 -16.93
C THR A 53 -4.12 -5.53 -16.18
N THR A 54 -4.55 -6.79 -16.14
CA THR A 54 -3.82 -7.88 -15.49
C THR A 54 -2.49 -8.16 -16.21
N ALA A 55 -2.48 -8.16 -17.54
CA ALA A 55 -1.27 -8.35 -18.35
C ALA A 55 -0.26 -7.21 -18.15
N MET A 56 -0.72 -5.96 -18.05
CA MET A 56 0.13 -4.82 -17.70
C MET A 56 0.79 -5.02 -16.32
N ILE A 57 0.02 -5.42 -15.32
CA ILE A 57 0.53 -5.71 -13.97
C ILE A 57 1.57 -6.84 -14.03
N PHE A 58 1.29 -7.96 -14.69
CA PHE A 58 2.25 -9.07 -14.80
C PHE A 58 3.55 -8.66 -15.50
N LEU A 59 3.49 -7.84 -16.55
CA LEU A 59 4.68 -7.32 -17.22
C LEU A 59 5.56 -6.50 -16.28
N ILE A 60 4.93 -5.67 -15.45
CA ILE A 60 5.61 -4.87 -14.42
C ILE A 60 6.24 -5.77 -13.36
N PHE A 61 5.56 -6.83 -12.93
CA PHE A 61 6.13 -7.82 -12.01
C PHE A 61 7.39 -8.48 -12.57
N VAL A 62 7.39 -8.85 -13.86
CA VAL A 62 8.57 -9.41 -14.54
C VAL A 62 9.71 -8.39 -14.55
N GLY A 63 9.43 -7.14 -14.91
CA GLY A 63 10.41 -6.06 -14.91
C GLY A 63 10.99 -5.78 -13.52
N ALA A 64 10.14 -5.66 -12.50
CA ALA A 64 10.53 -5.43 -11.11
C ALA A 64 11.37 -6.60 -10.56
N THR A 65 11.00 -7.84 -10.89
CA THR A 65 11.77 -9.04 -10.46
C THR A 65 13.14 -9.09 -11.13
N THR A 66 13.21 -8.73 -12.41
CA THR A 66 14.47 -8.67 -13.17
C THR A 66 15.37 -7.56 -12.62
N PHE A 67 14.81 -6.37 -12.39
CA PHE A 67 15.52 -5.26 -11.75
C PHE A 67 15.99 -5.64 -10.34
N SER A 68 15.13 -6.26 -9.53
CA SER A 68 15.43 -6.76 -8.18
C SER A 68 16.63 -7.71 -8.17
N LEU A 69 16.69 -8.63 -9.14
CA LEU A 69 17.81 -9.55 -9.30
C LEU A 69 19.09 -8.81 -9.73
N MET A 70 19.03 -7.99 -10.78
CA MET A 70 20.18 -7.24 -11.27
C MET A 70 20.73 -6.29 -10.20
N PHE A 71 19.86 -5.55 -9.51
CA PHE A 71 20.24 -4.64 -8.43
C PHE A 71 20.99 -5.37 -7.31
N ARG A 72 20.53 -6.57 -6.91
CA ARG A 72 21.25 -7.41 -5.95
C ARG A 72 22.59 -7.90 -6.48
N LEU A 73 22.64 -8.37 -7.73
CA LEU A 73 23.88 -8.89 -8.33
C LEU A 73 24.96 -7.82 -8.51
N LEU A 74 24.57 -6.58 -8.76
CA LEU A 74 25.48 -5.44 -8.86
C LEU A 74 25.93 -4.90 -7.49
N GLY A 75 25.50 -5.51 -6.37
CA GLY A 75 25.82 -5.03 -5.03
C GLY A 75 25.03 -3.76 -4.64
N GLY A 76 23.88 -3.53 -5.26
CA GLY A 76 23.07 -2.33 -5.03
C GLY A 76 22.53 -2.23 -3.60
N VAL A 77 22.28 -3.36 -2.95
CA VAL A 77 21.81 -3.40 -1.55
C VAL A 77 22.92 -2.92 -0.62
N GLU A 78 24.14 -3.40 -0.81
CA GLU A 78 25.33 -3.04 -0.05
C GLU A 78 25.69 -1.56 -0.28
N ALA A 79 25.62 -1.10 -1.53
CA ALA A 79 25.84 0.31 -1.87
C ALA A 79 24.81 1.22 -1.17
N PHE A 80 23.53 0.84 -1.20
CA PHE A 80 22.46 1.62 -0.61
C PHE A 80 22.52 1.64 0.93
N THR A 81 22.68 0.47 1.55
CA THR A 81 22.85 0.34 3.01
C THR A 81 24.11 1.06 3.50
N GLY A 82 25.22 0.99 2.75
CA GLY A 82 26.45 1.71 3.03
C GLY A 82 26.28 3.23 2.94
N ALA A 83 25.56 3.73 1.94
CA ALA A 83 25.25 5.16 1.81
C ALA A 83 24.40 5.68 2.98
N LEU A 84 23.40 4.90 3.41
CA LEU A 84 22.60 5.21 4.59
C LEU A 84 23.42 5.18 5.89
N ALA A 85 24.27 4.17 6.05
CA ALA A 85 25.14 4.05 7.22
C ALA A 85 26.15 5.21 7.32
N ALA A 86 26.66 5.70 6.17
CA ALA A 86 27.56 6.84 6.12
C ALA A 86 26.93 8.14 6.65
N LEU A 87 25.61 8.30 6.53
CA LEU A 87 24.88 9.46 7.03
C LEU A 87 24.70 9.47 8.56
N ARG A 88 24.93 8.33 9.24
CA ARG A 88 24.85 8.16 10.72
C ARG A 88 23.57 8.74 11.35
N LEU A 89 22.43 8.59 10.67
CA LEU A 89 21.17 9.26 11.01
C LEU A 89 20.39 8.64 12.18
N GLY A 90 20.89 7.52 12.75
CA GLY A 90 20.15 6.71 13.72
C GLY A 90 18.86 6.10 13.13
N PRO A 91 18.08 5.35 13.94
CA PRO A 91 16.87 4.67 13.46
C PRO A 91 15.80 5.63 12.92
N TRP A 92 15.52 6.71 13.65
CA TRP A 92 14.52 7.71 13.26
C TRP A 92 14.90 8.47 12.00
N GLY A 93 16.15 8.93 11.88
CA GLY A 93 16.58 9.66 10.69
C GLY A 93 16.64 8.76 9.46
N THR A 94 17.03 7.49 9.62
CA THR A 94 16.98 6.48 8.55
C THR A 94 15.53 6.24 8.08
N LEU A 95 14.60 6.07 9.02
CA LEU A 95 13.18 5.90 8.71
C LEU A 95 12.63 7.10 7.93
N ILE A 96 12.92 8.32 8.38
CA ILE A 96 12.47 9.56 7.70
C ILE A 96 13.01 9.62 6.27
N VAL A 97 14.30 9.32 6.06
CA VAL A 97 14.89 9.29 4.71
C VAL A 97 14.20 8.25 3.84
N VAL A 98 13.97 7.05 4.35
CA VAL A 98 13.26 6.00 3.60
C VAL A 98 11.85 6.45 3.22
N LEU A 99 11.08 7.02 4.16
CA LEU A 99 9.74 7.54 3.91
C LEU A 99 9.76 8.66 2.86
N LEU A 100 10.74 9.58 2.92
CA LEU A 100 10.89 10.65 1.93
C LEU A 100 11.22 10.11 0.54
N VAL A 101 12.13 9.14 0.43
CA VAL A 101 12.46 8.52 -0.87
C VAL A 101 11.24 7.80 -1.43
N ILE A 102 10.52 7.03 -0.61
CA ILE A 102 9.28 6.37 -1.03
C ILE A 102 8.21 7.38 -1.46
N PHE A 103 8.07 8.49 -0.72
CA PHE A 103 7.13 9.55 -1.06
C PHE A 103 7.44 10.17 -2.43
N VAL A 104 8.70 10.50 -2.68
CA VAL A 104 9.14 11.07 -3.96
C VAL A 104 8.98 10.06 -5.10
N LEU A 105 9.36 8.80 -4.91
CA LEU A 105 9.17 7.76 -5.92
C LEU A 105 7.68 7.54 -6.23
N GLY A 106 6.83 7.56 -5.20
CA GLY A 106 5.39 7.33 -5.32
C GLY A 106 4.64 8.50 -5.97
N CYS A 107 5.31 9.64 -6.13
CA CYS A 107 4.78 10.74 -6.93
C CYS A 107 4.85 10.44 -8.45
N PHE A 108 5.72 9.53 -8.89
CA PHE A 108 5.94 9.22 -10.32
C PHE A 108 5.44 7.83 -10.71
N LEU A 109 5.52 6.86 -9.79
CA LEU A 109 5.16 5.46 -10.02
C LEU A 109 3.79 5.16 -9.39
N ASP A 110 3.04 4.24 -10.00
CA ASP A 110 1.80 3.71 -9.43
C ASP A 110 2.11 2.77 -8.23
N TRP A 111 1.11 2.45 -7.40
CA TRP A 111 1.27 1.90 -6.05
C TRP A 111 1.77 0.46 -6.12
N ILE A 112 1.39 -0.29 -7.15
CA ILE A 112 1.85 -1.66 -7.35
C ILE A 112 3.35 -1.64 -7.70
N GLU A 113 3.75 -0.77 -8.62
CA GLU A 113 5.10 -0.58 -9.14
C GLU A 113 6.05 -0.20 -8.02
N ILE A 114 5.69 0.82 -7.25
CA ILE A 114 6.52 1.27 -6.14
C ILE A 114 6.59 0.22 -5.04
N VAL A 115 5.50 -0.46 -4.67
CA VAL A 115 5.54 -1.50 -3.63
C VAL A 115 6.52 -2.61 -4.04
N LEU A 116 6.51 -3.05 -5.29
CA LEU A 116 7.44 -4.09 -5.77
C LEU A 116 8.91 -3.66 -5.69
N ILE A 117 9.20 -2.42 -6.11
CA ILE A 117 10.56 -1.88 -6.12
C ILE A 117 11.03 -1.53 -4.70
N SER A 118 10.20 -0.82 -3.94
CA SER A 118 10.52 -0.30 -2.61
C SER A 118 10.69 -1.43 -1.61
N PHE A 119 9.82 -2.44 -1.59
CA PHE A 119 10.00 -3.58 -0.70
C PHE A 119 11.20 -4.43 -1.08
N THR A 120 11.60 -4.46 -2.36
CA THR A 120 12.87 -5.11 -2.72
C THR A 120 14.07 -4.40 -2.13
N ILE A 121 14.12 -3.07 -2.26
CA ILE A 121 15.31 -2.27 -1.91
C ILE A 121 15.37 -1.97 -0.41
N PHE A 122 14.26 -1.50 0.16
CA PHE A 122 14.22 -0.98 1.52
C PHE A 122 13.99 -2.06 2.56
N ARG A 123 13.42 -3.23 2.22
CA ARG A 123 13.18 -4.28 3.21
C ARG A 123 14.39 -4.64 4.07
N PRO A 124 15.61 -4.89 3.54
CA PRO A 124 16.77 -5.14 4.40
C PRO A 124 17.10 -3.96 5.32
N VAL A 125 16.83 -2.72 4.90
CA VAL A 125 17.00 -1.52 5.74
C VAL A 125 15.93 -1.47 6.83
N LEU A 126 14.67 -1.71 6.47
CA LEU A 126 13.54 -1.69 7.41
C LEU A 126 13.63 -2.82 8.45
N ASP A 127 14.12 -4.00 8.04
CA ASP A 127 14.35 -5.14 8.93
C ASP A 127 15.51 -4.86 9.92
N ALA A 128 16.46 -4.01 9.54
CA ALA A 128 17.57 -3.59 10.41
C ALA A 128 17.19 -2.46 11.37
N LEU A 129 16.04 -1.80 11.18
CA LEU A 129 15.56 -0.74 12.08
C LEU A 129 14.95 -1.33 13.35
N ASP A 130 15.72 -1.34 14.44
CA ASP A 130 15.22 -1.80 15.73
C ASP A 130 14.39 -0.71 16.45
N PHE A 131 13.08 -0.74 16.24
CA PHE A 131 12.11 0.04 17.01
C PHE A 131 11.44 -0.79 18.13
N SER A 132 11.95 -1.99 18.42
CA SER A 132 11.35 -2.89 19.42
C SER A 132 11.33 -2.27 20.82
N ALA A 133 12.38 -1.52 21.18
CA ALA A 133 12.47 -0.82 22.46
C ALA A 133 11.48 0.37 22.57
N TYR A 134 11.16 1.02 21.46
CA TYR A 134 10.21 2.14 21.42
C TYR A 134 8.75 1.66 21.51
N ILE A 135 8.45 0.55 20.84
CA ILE A 135 7.08 -0.01 20.76
C ILE A 135 6.81 -1.02 21.88
N GLY A 136 7.85 -1.51 22.56
CA GLY A 136 7.78 -2.53 23.60
C GLY A 136 7.51 -3.94 23.08
N ARG A 137 7.18 -4.10 21.78
CA ARG A 137 6.85 -5.37 21.13
C ARG A 137 7.51 -5.47 19.74
N PRO A 138 8.52 -6.36 19.55
CA PRO A 138 9.29 -6.44 18.31
C PRO A 138 8.44 -6.79 17.07
N TYR A 139 7.44 -7.65 17.22
CA TYR A 139 6.55 -8.09 16.14
C TYR A 139 5.61 -6.99 15.66
N VAL A 140 5.27 -6.05 16.54
CA VAL A 140 4.44 -4.89 16.21
C VAL A 140 5.26 -3.80 15.51
N ALA A 141 6.58 -3.75 15.77
CA ALA A 141 7.45 -2.72 15.22
C ALA A 141 7.51 -2.72 13.70
N PHE A 142 7.70 -3.89 13.07
CA PHE A 142 7.70 -4.00 11.61
C PHE A 142 6.33 -3.68 11.00
N GLY A 143 5.24 -4.12 11.65
CA GLY A 143 3.88 -3.79 11.22
C GLY A 143 3.61 -2.28 11.25
N TRP A 144 4.05 -1.60 12.30
CA TRP A 144 3.96 -0.15 12.43
C TRP A 144 4.77 0.59 11.35
N ILE A 145 6.02 0.17 11.08
CA ILE A 145 6.83 0.71 9.97
C ILE A 145 6.09 0.53 8.65
N THR A 146 5.54 -0.66 8.42
CA THR A 146 4.78 -0.98 7.20
C THR A 146 3.55 -0.08 7.05
N ILE A 147 2.86 0.22 8.15
CA ILE A 147 1.71 1.15 8.16
C ILE A 147 2.17 2.58 7.85
N LEU A 148 3.30 3.05 8.40
CA LEU A 148 3.85 4.35 8.04
C LEU A 148 4.21 4.45 6.56
N VAL A 149 4.82 3.40 6.00
CA VAL A 149 5.11 3.29 4.57
C VAL A 149 3.81 3.32 3.76
N ALA A 150 2.80 2.55 4.15
CA ALA A 150 1.50 2.51 3.48
C ALA A 150 0.79 3.88 3.50
N LEU A 151 0.78 4.58 4.63
CA LEU A 151 0.22 5.93 4.75
C LEU A 151 0.98 6.95 3.90
N THR A 152 2.30 6.79 3.80
CA THR A 152 3.17 7.64 2.97
C THR A 152 2.92 7.40 1.48
N LEU A 153 2.79 6.14 1.07
CA LEU A 153 2.42 5.74 -0.29
C LEU A 153 1.02 6.24 -0.69
N GLN A 154 0.05 6.18 0.22
CA GLN A 154 -1.26 6.75 -0.02
C GLN A 154 -1.19 8.28 -0.19
N SER A 155 -0.33 8.96 0.59
CA SER A 155 -0.15 10.40 0.49
C SER A 155 0.51 10.82 -0.83
N SER A 156 1.49 10.07 -1.31
CA SER A 156 2.19 10.40 -2.55
C SER A 156 1.26 10.33 -3.77
N PHE A 157 0.30 9.40 -3.75
CA PHE A 157 -0.77 9.29 -4.76
C PHE A 157 -1.66 10.53 -4.93
N LEU A 158 -1.76 11.32 -3.86
CA LEU A 158 -2.60 12.51 -3.80
C LEU A 158 -1.78 13.80 -4.00
N THR A 159 -0.46 13.73 -3.85
CA THR A 159 0.39 14.92 -3.89
C THR A 159 0.86 15.20 -5.33
N PRO A 160 0.79 16.45 -5.83
CA PRO A 160 1.40 16.84 -7.11
C PRO A 160 2.91 16.52 -7.08
N PRO A 161 3.53 16.05 -8.18
CA PRO A 161 3.35 16.47 -9.58
C PRO A 161 2.35 15.68 -10.44
N PHE A 162 2.11 14.39 -10.15
CA PHE A 162 1.34 13.48 -11.01
C PHE A 162 0.00 13.04 -10.42
N GLY A 163 -0.19 13.15 -9.10
CA GLY A 163 -1.48 13.06 -8.40
C GLY A 163 -2.58 12.25 -9.10
N PHE A 164 -2.35 10.95 -9.34
CA PHE A 164 -3.20 10.12 -10.22
C PHE A 164 -4.70 10.22 -9.86
N ALA A 165 -5.01 10.25 -8.57
CA ALA A 165 -6.37 10.43 -8.09
C ALA A 165 -7.01 11.76 -8.55
N LEU A 166 -6.22 12.84 -8.63
CA LEU A 166 -6.68 14.16 -9.10
C LEU A 166 -6.98 14.12 -10.61
N PHE A 167 -6.20 13.37 -11.40
CA PHE A 167 -6.46 13.17 -12.82
C PHE A 167 -7.72 12.32 -13.05
N LEU A 168 -7.95 11.29 -12.23
CA LEU A 168 -9.17 10.49 -12.29
C LEU A 168 -10.41 11.33 -11.97
N VAL A 169 -10.35 12.16 -10.92
CA VAL A 169 -11.44 13.08 -10.56
C VAL A 169 -11.63 14.15 -11.63
N ARG A 170 -10.56 14.62 -12.28
CA ARG A 170 -10.70 15.54 -13.42
C ARG A 170 -11.51 14.93 -14.56
N GLY A 171 -11.40 13.62 -14.79
CA GLY A 171 -12.14 12.89 -15.81
C GLY A 171 -13.66 12.93 -15.62
N SER A 172 -14.14 13.05 -14.38
CA SER A 172 -15.57 13.16 -14.04
C SER A 172 -16.01 14.58 -13.65
N ALA A 173 -15.08 15.54 -13.57
CA ALA A 173 -15.36 16.90 -13.13
C ALA A 173 -16.01 17.75 -14.25
N PRO A 174 -16.91 18.70 -13.89
CA PRO A 174 -17.50 19.65 -14.83
C PRO A 174 -16.44 20.43 -15.64
N PRO A 175 -16.76 20.88 -16.87
CA PRO A 175 -15.79 21.49 -17.78
C PRO A 175 -15.12 22.78 -17.23
N GLY A 176 -15.70 23.43 -16.22
CA GLY A 176 -15.11 24.60 -15.55
C GLY A 176 -13.98 24.29 -14.55
N VAL A 177 -13.82 23.04 -14.12
CA VAL A 177 -12.80 22.66 -13.12
C VAL A 177 -11.46 22.45 -13.79
N ARG A 178 -10.52 23.37 -13.57
CA ARG A 178 -9.11 23.23 -13.97
C ARG A 178 -8.30 22.42 -12.95
N MET A 179 -7.20 21.82 -13.39
CA MET A 179 -6.27 21.10 -12.49
C MET A 179 -5.75 21.96 -11.33
N ALA A 180 -5.56 23.26 -11.55
CA ALA A 180 -5.15 24.18 -10.49
C ALA A 180 -6.17 24.24 -9.32
N HIS A 181 -7.47 24.07 -9.58
CA HIS A 181 -8.48 24.03 -8.52
C HIS A 181 -8.39 22.72 -7.72
N LEU A 182 -8.15 21.60 -8.41
CA LEU A 182 -7.94 20.30 -7.79
C LEU A 182 -6.67 20.30 -6.92
N TYR A 183 -5.57 20.88 -7.41
CA TYR A 183 -4.31 21.00 -6.68
C TYR A 183 -4.41 21.89 -5.45
N ARG A 184 -5.20 22.96 -5.49
CA ARG A 184 -5.50 23.76 -4.28
C ARG A 184 -6.44 23.03 -3.32
N GLY A 185 -7.42 22.31 -3.86
CA GLY A 185 -8.40 21.57 -3.07
C GLY A 185 -7.82 20.40 -2.29
N ILE A 186 -6.73 19.79 -2.77
CA ILE A 186 -6.11 18.65 -2.08
C ILE A 186 -5.16 19.06 -0.95
N VAL A 187 -4.66 20.29 -0.93
CA VAL A 187 -3.76 20.79 0.14
C VAL A 187 -4.26 20.47 1.55
N PRO A 188 -5.52 20.80 1.94
CA PRO A 188 -6.01 20.45 3.27
C PRO A 188 -6.01 18.94 3.54
N PHE A 189 -6.25 18.11 2.51
CA PHE A 189 -6.21 16.66 2.64
C PHE A 189 -4.78 16.15 2.86
N VAL A 190 -3.80 16.69 2.11
CA VAL A 190 -2.38 16.35 2.31
C VAL A 190 -1.91 16.76 3.70
N LEU A 191 -2.33 17.92 4.20
CA LEU A 191 -2.01 18.36 5.57
C LEU A 191 -2.57 17.40 6.63
N ILE A 192 -3.82 16.95 6.46
CA ILE A 192 -4.42 15.93 7.34
C ILE A 192 -3.65 14.61 7.23
N GLN A 193 -3.23 14.19 6.02
CA GLN A 193 -2.47 12.96 5.82
C GLN A 193 -1.10 13.02 6.52
N VAL A 194 -0.37 14.13 6.40
CA VAL A 194 0.90 14.36 7.10
C VAL A 194 0.68 14.39 8.62
N PHE A 195 -0.41 15.00 9.08
CA PHE A 195 -0.78 14.97 10.50
C PHE A 195 -1.04 13.53 10.98
N VAL A 196 -1.78 12.72 10.24
CA VAL A 196 -2.04 11.31 10.57
C VAL A 196 -0.74 10.50 10.59
N ILE A 197 0.15 10.67 9.60
CA ILE A 197 1.47 10.01 9.58
C ILE A 197 2.27 10.39 10.83
N THR A 198 2.26 11.68 11.20
CA THR A 198 2.96 12.18 12.39
C THR A 198 2.36 11.60 13.68
N CYS A 199 1.03 11.57 13.79
CA CYS A 199 0.34 10.97 14.93
C CYS A 199 0.65 9.47 15.06
N VAL A 200 0.62 8.72 13.95
CA VAL A 200 0.97 7.30 13.97
C VAL A 200 2.45 7.10 14.31
N ALA A 201 3.33 7.99 13.85
CA ALA A 201 4.75 7.92 14.17
C ALA A 201 5.02 8.13 15.68
N ILE A 202 4.32 9.09 16.31
CA ILE A 202 4.48 9.39 17.74
C ILE A 202 3.70 8.41 18.62
N PHE A 203 2.52 7.97 18.17
CA PHE A 203 1.61 7.10 18.92
C PHE A 203 1.35 5.79 18.14
N PRO A 204 2.26 4.79 18.24
CA PRO A 204 2.12 3.52 17.53
C PRO A 204 0.81 2.79 17.81
N SER A 205 0.24 2.97 19.01
CA SER A 205 -1.03 2.38 19.44
C SER A 205 -2.20 2.66 18.48
N ILE A 206 -2.18 3.80 17.78
CA ILE A 206 -3.22 4.13 16.78
C ILE A 206 -3.27 3.08 15.66
N ALA A 207 -2.10 2.61 15.24
CA ALA A 207 -1.95 1.65 14.16
C ALA A 207 -2.05 0.20 14.65
N THR A 208 -1.69 -0.07 15.90
CA THR A 208 -1.41 -1.43 16.38
C THR A 208 -2.50 -1.98 17.29
N TRP A 209 -3.32 -1.13 17.91
CA TRP A 209 -4.35 -1.54 18.86
C TRP A 209 -5.37 -2.52 18.27
N LEU A 210 -5.89 -2.23 17.07
CA LEU A 210 -6.92 -3.05 16.45
C LEU A 210 -6.39 -4.42 15.99
N PRO A 211 -5.24 -4.50 15.27
CA PRO A 211 -4.59 -5.77 14.96
C PRO A 211 -4.28 -6.62 16.19
N ASP A 212 -3.79 -6.01 17.28
CA ASP A 212 -3.45 -6.75 18.50
C ASP A 212 -4.66 -7.46 19.11
N GLN A 213 -5.83 -6.81 19.11
CA GLN A 213 -7.07 -7.37 19.65
C GLN A 213 -7.70 -8.43 18.74
N LEU A 214 -7.69 -8.21 17.42
CA LEU A 214 -8.33 -9.11 16.45
C LEU A 214 -7.48 -10.33 16.12
N LEU A 215 -6.18 -10.15 15.92
CA LEU A 215 -5.28 -11.21 15.47
C LEU A 215 -4.69 -12.01 16.64
N ASN A 216 -4.97 -11.60 17.88
CA ASN A 216 -4.56 -12.25 19.12
C ASN A 216 -3.12 -12.75 19.00
N LEU A 217 -2.19 -11.86 18.64
CA LEU A 217 -0.82 -12.18 18.22
C LEU A 217 0.01 -12.88 19.31
N GLU A 218 -0.52 -13.00 20.53
CA GLU A 218 0.01 -13.81 21.63
C GLU A 218 -0.39 -15.30 21.53
N ALA A 219 -1.53 -15.64 20.91
CA ALA A 219 -2.13 -16.99 20.88
C ALA A 219 -1.64 -17.89 19.73
N THR A 220 -1.10 -17.32 18.63
CA THR A 220 -0.60 -18.09 17.48
C THR A 220 0.66 -18.93 17.77
N ARG A 221 1.21 -18.86 18.98
CA ARG A 221 2.28 -19.76 19.45
C ARG A 221 1.82 -21.02 20.20
N GLY A 222 0.52 -21.24 20.39
CA GLY A 222 0.00 -22.49 20.95
C GLY A 222 -0.01 -23.66 19.97
N VAL A 223 0.03 -23.39 18.65
CA VAL A 223 0.02 -24.43 17.63
C VAL A 223 1.46 -24.80 17.32
N LYS A 224 1.97 -25.79 18.07
CA LYS A 224 3.11 -26.61 17.68
C LYS A 224 2.93 -27.00 16.21
N VAL A 225 3.87 -26.60 15.36
CA VAL A 225 4.12 -27.23 14.07
C VAL A 225 4.26 -28.72 14.36
N ARG A 226 3.26 -29.51 13.99
CA ARG A 226 3.41 -30.97 13.95
C ARG A 226 4.35 -31.25 12.79
N GLU A 227 5.49 -31.85 13.13
CA GLU A 227 6.43 -32.51 12.22
C GLU A 227 5.70 -33.47 11.27
#